data_AF-A0A444Y9X1-F1
#
_entry.id   AF-A0A444Y9X1-F1
#
_cell.length_a   1.000
_cell.length_b   1.000
_cell.length_c   1.000
_cell.angle_alpha   90.00
_cell.angle_beta   90.00
_cell.angle_gamma   90.00
#
_symmetry.space_group_name_H-M   'P 1'
#
loop_
_entity.id
_entity.type
_entity.pdbx_description
1 polymer ?
#
loop_
_entity_poly.entity_id
_entity_poly.type
_entity_poly.pdbx_seq_one_letter_code
_entity_poly.pdbx_strand_id
1 'polypeptide(L)'
;MVKDGEFVIGLEFNSREAVIKAVKDYIIHRGVDYRVFESEPTTFYAKCVQYGQSCDWLIRVSMMRRKYCWEIRRYNDSHTCTRATISQDHSKLDSDTIAEAIKPLIEANPSIKVQSVIVDVQLKFNYTISYHKEWLAKQKVVEKIFGGWEASYEALPIWFEAMVKKEPSAAVEYETLPCYRRDELAQDVRILNRVFWSFYPCIRAFRQTS
;
A
#
# COMPACT_ATOMS: atom_id res chain seq x y z
N MET A 1 25.88 -0.01 3.29
CA MET A 1 25.59 0.72 2.04
C MET A 1 25.98 -0.17 0.88
N VAL A 2 25.10 -0.33 -0.10
CA VAL A 2 25.35 -0.98 -1.38
C VAL A 2 26.32 -0.06 -2.15
N LYS A 3 27.56 -0.49 -2.40
CA LYS A 3 28.50 0.28 -3.25
C LYS A 3 28.09 0.10 -4.70
N ASP A 4 28.00 1.19 -5.46
CA ASP A 4 27.69 1.21 -6.90
C ASP A 4 26.37 0.52 -7.31
N GLY A 5 25.43 0.39 -6.38
CA GLY A 5 24.15 -0.29 -6.62
C GLY A 5 24.24 -1.82 -6.64
N GLU A 6 25.40 -2.42 -6.37
CA GLU A 6 25.60 -3.87 -6.30
C GLU A 6 25.66 -4.42 -4.87
N PHE A 7 25.06 -5.59 -4.69
CA PHE A 7 25.14 -6.31 -3.43
C PHE A 7 26.52 -6.93 -3.23
N VAL A 8 26.89 -7.13 -1.95
CA VAL A 8 28.11 -7.85 -1.59
C VAL A 8 27.79 -8.96 -0.60
N ILE A 9 28.51 -10.07 -0.70
CA ILE A 9 28.43 -11.17 0.27
C ILE A 9 28.86 -10.61 1.64
N GLY A 10 28.11 -10.98 2.68
CA GLY A 10 28.32 -10.46 4.04
C GLY A 10 27.58 -9.16 4.35
N LEU A 11 26.88 -8.53 3.39
CA LEU A 11 26.03 -7.38 3.67
C LEU A 11 24.87 -7.79 4.59
N GLU A 12 24.70 -7.05 5.68
CA GLU A 12 23.68 -7.31 6.70
C GLU A 12 22.50 -6.34 6.60
N PHE A 13 21.30 -6.85 6.90
CA PHE A 13 20.04 -6.13 6.99
C PHE A 13 19.39 -6.40 8.35
N ASN A 14 18.68 -5.42 8.89
CA ASN A 14 17.99 -5.55 10.18
C ASN A 14 16.72 -6.42 10.11
N SER A 15 16.14 -6.62 8.92
CA SER A 15 14.92 -7.42 8.77
C SER A 15 14.84 -8.10 7.40
N ARG A 16 13.94 -9.09 7.30
CA ARG A 16 13.63 -9.79 6.05
C ARG A 16 13.02 -8.84 5.03
N GLU A 17 12.14 -7.97 5.49
CA GLU A 17 11.43 -6.98 4.68
C GLU A 17 12.41 -5.97 4.10
N ALA A 18 13.40 -5.53 4.89
CA ALA A 18 14.44 -4.60 4.45
C ALA A 18 15.28 -5.19 3.31
N VAL A 19 15.70 -6.46 3.39
CA VAL A 19 16.47 -7.08 2.31
C VAL A 19 15.61 -7.36 1.07
N ILE A 20 14.37 -7.82 1.23
CA ILE A 20 13.45 -8.03 0.09
C ILE A 20 13.18 -6.71 -0.62
N LYS A 21 12.98 -5.62 0.14
CA LYS A 21 12.81 -4.28 -0.42
C LYS A 21 14.06 -3.85 -1.20
N ALA A 22 15.25 -4.01 -0.64
CA ALA A 22 16.49 -3.65 -1.33
C ALA A 22 16.66 -4.44 -2.64
N VAL A 23 16.34 -5.74 -2.63
CA VAL A 23 16.36 -6.57 -3.84
C VAL A 23 15.34 -6.08 -4.86
N LYS A 24 14.10 -5.78 -4.45
CA LYS A 24 13.09 -5.20 -5.35
C LYS A 24 13.56 -3.89 -5.98
N ASP A 25 14.08 -2.96 -5.18
CA ASP A 25 14.57 -1.66 -5.64
C ASP A 25 15.70 -1.83 -6.67
N TYR A 26 16.66 -2.72 -6.40
CA TYR A 26 17.74 -3.07 -7.32
C TYR A 26 17.21 -3.57 -8.67
N ILE A 27 16.26 -4.51 -8.64
CA ILE A 27 15.70 -5.14 -9.83
C ILE A 27 14.88 -4.15 -10.67
N ILE A 28 14.06 -3.31 -10.02
CA ILE A 28 13.29 -2.25 -10.68
C ILE A 28 14.23 -1.27 -11.38
N HIS A 29 15.28 -0.84 -10.69
CA HIS A 29 16.26 0.11 -11.22
C HIS A 29 17.06 -0.47 -12.40
N ARG A 30 17.46 -1.74 -12.32
CA ARG A 30 18.15 -2.44 -13.41
C ARG A 30 17.22 -2.81 -14.57
N GLY A 31 15.90 -2.75 -14.37
CA GLY A 31 14.92 -3.15 -15.37
C GLY A 31 15.04 -4.63 -15.75
N VAL A 32 15.26 -5.49 -14.77
CA VAL A 32 15.36 -6.95 -14.91
C VAL A 32 14.29 -7.60 -14.04
N ASP A 33 14.21 -8.94 -14.01
CA ASP A 33 13.24 -9.60 -13.13
C ASP A 33 13.83 -10.87 -12.50
N TYR A 34 13.22 -11.30 -11.40
CA TYR A 34 13.57 -12.49 -10.65
C TYR A 34 12.34 -13.30 -10.23
N ARG A 35 12.58 -14.60 -10.07
CA ARG A 35 11.69 -15.54 -9.40
C ARG A 35 12.23 -15.91 -8.03
N VAL A 36 11.32 -16.05 -7.08
CA VAL A 36 11.65 -16.59 -5.75
C VAL A 36 11.77 -18.09 -5.89
N PHE A 37 12.93 -18.63 -5.55
CA PHE A 37 13.21 -20.06 -5.57
C PHE A 37 12.97 -20.71 -4.21
N GLU A 38 13.26 -20.00 -3.11
CA GLU A 38 13.06 -20.45 -1.73
C GLU A 38 12.65 -19.25 -0.87
N SER A 39 11.66 -19.43 0.00
CA SER A 39 11.13 -18.35 0.87
C SER A 39 10.68 -18.93 2.21
N GLU A 40 11.65 -19.34 3.02
CA GLU A 40 11.45 -19.93 4.34
C GLU A 40 11.54 -18.87 5.45
N PRO A 41 11.14 -19.17 6.70
CA PRO A 41 11.25 -18.23 7.81
C PRO A 41 12.66 -17.67 8.03
N THR A 42 13.70 -18.42 7.64
CA THR A 42 15.11 -18.05 7.83
C THR A 42 15.90 -17.91 6.53
N THR A 43 15.27 -18.09 5.37
CA THR A 43 15.97 -18.06 4.07
C THR A 43 15.14 -17.38 3.02
N PHE A 44 15.78 -16.51 2.24
CA PHE A 44 15.21 -15.95 1.01
C PHE A 44 16.20 -16.21 -0.12
N TYR A 45 15.75 -16.89 -1.16
CA TYR A 45 16.56 -17.22 -2.33
C TYR A 45 15.82 -16.83 -3.59
N ALA A 46 16.44 -15.94 -4.38
CA ALA A 46 15.93 -15.50 -5.66
C ALA A 46 16.95 -15.77 -6.77
N LYS A 47 16.43 -16.00 -7.97
CA LYS A 47 17.20 -16.18 -9.21
C LYS A 47 16.59 -15.35 -10.30
N CYS A 48 17.41 -14.91 -11.26
CA CYS A 48 16.91 -14.27 -12.47
C CYS A 48 15.85 -15.14 -13.16
N VAL A 49 14.87 -14.51 -13.82
CA VAL A 49 13.90 -15.24 -14.65
C VAL A 49 14.56 -16.01 -15.81
N GLN A 50 15.70 -15.53 -16.32
CA GLN A 50 16.52 -16.18 -17.35
C GLN A 50 17.69 -16.99 -16.77
N TYR A 51 17.60 -17.39 -15.49
CA TYR A 51 18.68 -18.10 -14.81
C TYR A 51 19.09 -19.40 -15.53
N GLY A 52 20.38 -19.55 -15.84
CA GLY A 52 20.95 -20.73 -16.52
C GLY A 52 20.76 -20.75 -18.04
N GLN A 53 20.17 -19.70 -18.63
CA GLN A 53 20.06 -19.53 -20.08
C GLN A 53 21.01 -18.44 -20.58
N SER A 54 20.79 -17.22 -20.10
CA SER A 54 21.54 -16.00 -20.48
C SER A 54 21.99 -15.19 -19.27
N CYS A 55 21.62 -15.62 -18.07
CA CYS A 55 21.95 -14.95 -16.82
C CYS A 55 22.23 -15.94 -15.71
N ASP A 56 23.20 -15.61 -14.86
CA ASP A 56 23.52 -16.39 -13.66
C ASP A 56 23.23 -15.60 -12.37
N TRP A 57 22.53 -14.47 -12.47
CA TRP A 57 22.22 -13.65 -11.31
C TRP A 57 21.35 -14.42 -10.32
N LEU A 58 21.80 -14.42 -9.08
CA LEU A 58 21.11 -15.01 -7.95
C LEU A 58 21.46 -14.25 -6.68
N ILE A 59 20.57 -14.32 -5.70
CA ILE A 59 20.83 -13.82 -4.35
C ILE A 59 20.21 -14.78 -3.33
N ARG A 60 21.03 -15.26 -2.40
CA ARG A 60 20.60 -16.01 -1.21
C ARG A 60 20.93 -15.23 0.04
N VAL A 61 19.90 -15.01 0.85
CA VAL A 61 19.97 -14.31 2.12
C VAL A 61 19.48 -15.25 3.21
N SER A 62 20.13 -15.23 4.36
CA SER A 62 19.76 -16.08 5.49
C SER A 62 19.78 -15.31 6.81
N MET A 63 18.85 -15.68 7.70
CA MET A 63 18.77 -15.13 9.05
C MET A 63 19.95 -15.63 9.90
N MET A 64 20.78 -14.71 10.38
CA MET A 64 21.82 -14.97 11.38
C MET A 64 21.23 -14.84 12.79
N ARG A 65 20.86 -15.98 13.38
CA ARG A 65 20.23 -16.04 14.71
C ARG A 65 21.02 -15.35 15.82
N ARG A 66 22.36 -15.40 15.77
CA ARG A 66 23.23 -14.81 16.80
C ARG A 66 23.18 -13.28 16.85
N LYS A 67 23.07 -12.63 15.69
CA LYS A 67 23.04 -11.16 15.57
C LYS A 67 21.64 -10.61 15.36
N TYR A 68 20.65 -11.48 15.17
CA TYR A 68 19.29 -11.11 14.79
C TYR A 68 19.25 -10.23 13.52
N CYS A 69 20.09 -10.53 12.54
CA CYS A 69 20.16 -9.83 11.27
C CYS A 69 20.09 -10.80 10.08
N TRP A 70 19.79 -10.29 8.90
CA TRP A 70 19.76 -11.04 7.63
C TRP A 70 21.01 -10.74 6.83
N GLU A 71 21.76 -11.77 6.45
CA GLU A 71 23.03 -11.62 5.73
C GLU A 71 22.95 -12.22 4.32
N ILE A 72 23.50 -11.51 3.34
CA ILE A 72 23.71 -12.04 1.99
C ILE A 72 24.78 -13.14 2.04
N ARG A 73 24.36 -14.39 1.90
CA ARG A 73 25.22 -15.59 1.93
C ARG A 73 25.78 -15.97 0.57
N ARG A 74 25.02 -15.68 -0.48
CA ARG A 74 25.41 -15.96 -1.86
C ARG A 74 24.89 -14.85 -2.75
N TYR A 75 25.77 -14.31 -3.57
CA TYR A 75 25.42 -13.34 -4.60
C TYR A 75 26.29 -13.67 -5.80
N ASN A 76 25.67 -13.81 -6.96
CA ASN A 76 26.40 -13.74 -8.22
C ASN A 76 26.28 -12.29 -8.70
N ASP A 77 27.36 -11.78 -9.32
CA ASP A 77 27.47 -10.41 -9.84
C ASP A 77 26.24 -9.94 -10.64
N SER A 78 26.25 -8.67 -11.02
CA SER A 78 25.18 -7.99 -11.75
C SER A 78 24.52 -8.83 -12.85
N HIS A 79 23.23 -8.56 -13.09
CA HIS A 79 22.51 -9.20 -14.20
C HIS A 79 23.24 -8.99 -15.54
N THR A 80 23.52 -10.08 -16.24
CA THR A 80 24.02 -10.09 -17.62
C THR A 80 22.90 -10.05 -18.66
N CYS A 81 21.67 -10.34 -18.26
CA CYS A 81 20.51 -10.25 -19.14
C CYS A 81 19.98 -8.82 -19.23
N THR A 82 19.53 -8.45 -20.41
CA THR A 82 18.72 -7.26 -20.63
C THR A 82 17.23 -7.62 -20.60
N ARG A 83 16.38 -6.62 -20.38
CA ARG A 83 14.92 -6.83 -20.40
C ARG A 83 14.48 -7.38 -21.76
N ALA A 84 13.85 -8.55 -21.76
CA ALA A 84 13.39 -9.21 -22.99
C ALA A 84 12.25 -8.46 -23.71
N THR A 85 11.52 -7.59 -22.99
CA THR A 85 10.36 -6.87 -23.54
C THR A 85 10.28 -5.46 -22.95
N ILE A 86 10.00 -4.48 -23.82
CA ILE A 86 9.78 -3.09 -23.41
C ILE A 86 8.36 -2.97 -22.84
N SER A 87 8.15 -3.44 -21.60
CA SER A 87 6.93 -3.16 -20.83
C SER A 87 6.95 -1.73 -20.25
N GLN A 88 5.85 -1.00 -20.36
CA GLN A 88 5.73 0.30 -19.66
C GLN A 88 5.63 0.13 -18.13
N ASP A 89 5.29 -1.08 -17.65
CA ASP A 89 5.12 -1.43 -16.24
C ASP A 89 6.17 -2.45 -15.76
N HIS A 90 6.40 -2.54 -14.45
CA HIS A 90 7.32 -3.49 -13.82
C HIS A 90 6.58 -4.42 -12.85
N SER A 91 6.82 -5.72 -12.95
CA SER A 91 6.13 -6.74 -12.13
C SER A 91 6.35 -6.56 -10.62
N LYS A 92 7.57 -6.16 -10.21
CA LYS A 92 7.96 -5.89 -8.81
C LYS A 92 7.56 -4.51 -8.30
N LEU A 93 7.09 -3.62 -9.19
CA LEU A 93 6.47 -2.36 -8.80
C LEU A 93 4.97 -2.63 -8.53
N ASP A 94 4.74 -3.38 -7.44
CA ASP A 94 3.41 -3.74 -6.95
C ASP A 94 2.82 -2.65 -6.05
N SER A 95 1.54 -2.78 -5.69
CA SER A 95 0.84 -1.76 -4.90
C SER A 95 1.45 -1.54 -3.51
N ASP A 96 2.12 -2.54 -2.93
CA ASP A 96 2.86 -2.39 -1.66
C ASP A 96 4.10 -1.52 -1.82
N THR A 97 4.87 -1.76 -2.88
CA THR A 97 6.08 -0.98 -3.19
C THR A 97 5.71 0.46 -3.55
N ILE A 98 4.61 0.64 -4.29
CA ILE A 98 4.07 1.97 -4.62
C ILE A 98 3.57 2.67 -3.35
N ALA A 99 2.82 1.98 -2.48
CA ALA A 99 2.29 2.55 -1.24
C ALA A 99 3.38 3.16 -0.35
N GLU A 100 4.48 2.43 -0.14
CA GLU A 100 5.62 2.96 0.61
C GLU A 100 6.30 4.15 -0.10
N ALA A 101 6.30 4.16 -1.43
CA ALA A 101 6.89 5.25 -2.21
C ALA A 101 6.07 6.54 -2.20
N ILE A 102 4.73 6.45 -2.16
CA ILE A 102 3.79 7.58 -2.22
C ILE A 102 3.33 8.05 -0.83
N LYS A 103 3.64 7.30 0.24
CA LYS A 103 3.23 7.62 1.61
C LYS A 103 3.41 9.11 1.99
N PRO A 104 4.57 9.75 1.74
CA PRO A 104 4.75 11.16 2.07
C PRO A 104 3.83 12.10 1.29
N LEU A 105 3.48 11.76 0.04
CA LEU A 105 2.58 12.57 -0.79
C LEU A 105 1.16 12.54 -0.25
N ILE A 106 0.68 11.36 0.16
CA ILE A 106 -0.65 11.20 0.73
C ILE A 106 -0.75 11.82 2.12
N GLU A 107 0.30 11.71 2.94
CA GLU A 107 0.37 12.37 4.25
C GLU A 107 0.26 13.91 4.12
N ALA A 108 0.91 14.48 3.11
CA ALA A 108 0.84 15.92 2.83
C ALA A 108 -0.50 16.35 2.22
N ASN A 109 -1.10 15.52 1.36
CA ASN A 109 -2.37 15.81 0.71
C ASN A 109 -3.20 14.53 0.47
N PRO A 110 -4.09 14.15 1.41
CA PRO A 110 -4.93 12.96 1.28
C PRO A 110 -5.88 13.00 0.07
N SER A 111 -6.27 14.20 -0.35
CA SER A 111 -7.19 14.43 -1.47
C SER A 111 -6.50 14.46 -2.84
N ILE A 112 -5.18 14.21 -2.92
CA ILE A 112 -4.43 14.18 -4.19
C ILE A 112 -5.09 13.24 -5.21
N LYS A 113 -5.20 13.67 -6.47
CA LYS A 113 -5.81 12.84 -7.52
C LYS A 113 -4.88 11.67 -7.85
N VAL A 114 -5.46 10.48 -8.04
CA VAL A 114 -4.73 9.26 -8.45
C VAL A 114 -3.84 9.54 -9.68
N GLN A 115 -4.36 10.26 -10.68
CA GLN A 115 -3.61 10.61 -11.88
C GLN A 115 -2.34 11.44 -11.60
N SER A 116 -2.37 12.33 -10.61
CA SER A 116 -1.18 13.10 -10.22
C SER A 116 -0.12 12.18 -9.61
N VAL A 117 -0.54 11.24 -8.76
CA VAL A 117 0.39 10.29 -8.14
C VAL A 117 1.02 9.34 -9.17
N ILE A 118 0.28 8.93 -10.21
CA ILE A 118 0.85 8.14 -11.33
C ILE A 118 2.01 8.90 -11.98
N VAL A 119 1.88 10.21 -12.20
CA VAL A 119 2.96 11.04 -12.78
C VAL A 119 4.17 11.07 -11.85
N ASP A 120 3.97 11.25 -10.54
CA ASP A 120 5.06 11.23 -9.54
C ASP A 120 5.78 9.87 -9.49
N VAL A 121 5.02 8.76 -9.54
CA VAL A 121 5.58 7.41 -9.61
C VAL A 121 6.37 7.20 -10.89
N GLN A 122 5.86 7.70 -12.03
CA GLN A 122 6.57 7.62 -13.30
C GLN A 122 7.88 8.39 -13.27
N LEU A 123 7.91 9.60 -12.70
CA LEU A 123 9.15 10.38 -12.54
C LEU A 123 10.16 9.67 -11.63
N LYS A 124 9.67 9.01 -10.56
CA LYS A 124 10.53 8.35 -9.57
C LYS A 124 11.14 7.03 -10.07
N PHE A 125 10.35 6.22 -10.77
CA PHE A 125 10.74 4.86 -11.14
C PHE A 125 10.99 4.67 -12.64
N ASN A 126 10.64 5.65 -13.47
CA ASN A 126 10.67 5.54 -14.93
C ASN A 126 9.78 4.41 -15.49
N TYR A 127 8.68 4.13 -14.79
CA TYR A 127 7.64 3.16 -15.18
C TYR A 127 6.27 3.81 -15.13
N THR A 128 5.43 3.53 -16.13
CA THR A 128 4.02 3.92 -16.13
C THR A 128 3.20 2.79 -15.53
N ILE A 129 2.75 2.98 -14.29
CA ILE A 129 1.88 2.02 -13.60
C ILE A 129 0.42 2.18 -14.04
N SER A 130 -0.38 1.12 -13.88
CA SER A 130 -1.82 1.19 -14.14
C SER A 130 -2.56 1.98 -13.07
N TYR A 131 -3.69 2.58 -13.46
CA TYR A 131 -4.58 3.28 -12.52
C TYR A 131 -5.02 2.39 -11.35
N HIS A 132 -5.33 1.13 -11.62
CA HIS A 132 -5.77 0.19 -10.60
C HIS A 132 -4.69 -0.10 -9.54
N LYS A 133 -3.42 -0.26 -9.96
CA LYS A 133 -2.29 -0.42 -9.03
C LYS A 133 -2.13 0.80 -8.13
N GLU A 134 -2.17 1.99 -8.72
CA GLU A 134 -2.07 3.24 -7.96
C GLU A 134 -3.24 3.42 -6.99
N TRP A 135 -4.46 3.16 -7.46
CA TRP A 135 -5.65 3.26 -6.60
C TRP A 135 -5.56 2.34 -5.39
N LEU A 136 -5.12 1.08 -5.58
CA LEU A 136 -4.88 0.15 -4.47
C LEU A 136 -3.78 0.65 -3.52
N ALA A 137 -2.67 1.15 -4.07
CA ALA A 137 -1.57 1.68 -3.27
C ALA A 137 -2.03 2.87 -2.42
N LYS A 138 -2.76 3.81 -3.02
CA LYS A 138 -3.34 4.95 -2.32
C LYS A 138 -4.29 4.52 -1.20
N GLN A 139 -5.18 3.56 -1.45
CA GLN A 139 -6.09 3.04 -0.42
C GLN A 139 -5.32 2.43 0.76
N LYS A 140 -4.28 1.62 0.51
CA LYS A 140 -3.42 1.06 1.57
C LYS A 140 -2.80 2.15 2.44
N VAL A 141 -2.33 3.24 1.83
CA VAL A 141 -1.74 4.37 2.56
C VAL A 141 -2.79 5.12 3.37
N VAL A 142 -3.95 5.42 2.78
CA VAL A 142 -5.07 6.08 3.46
C VAL A 142 -5.51 5.26 4.67
N GLU A 143 -5.72 3.95 4.51
CA GLU A 143 -6.11 3.05 5.59
C GLU A 143 -5.05 3.01 6.71
N LYS A 144 -3.77 3.01 6.37
CA LYS A 144 -2.66 3.04 7.35
C LYS A 144 -2.61 4.36 8.15
N ILE A 145 -3.03 5.48 7.57
CA ILE A 145 -2.97 6.81 8.20
C ILE A 145 -4.26 7.12 8.97
N PHE A 146 -5.42 6.87 8.35
CA PHE A 146 -6.73 7.32 8.83
C PHE A 146 -7.57 6.18 9.43
N GLY A 147 -7.09 4.94 9.34
CA GLY A 147 -7.86 3.75 9.68
C GLY A 147 -8.69 3.25 8.51
N GLY A 148 -9.16 2.01 8.65
CA GLY A 148 -10.03 1.38 7.66
C GLY A 148 -11.40 2.03 7.56
N TRP A 149 -12.15 1.61 6.54
CA TRP A 149 -13.54 2.03 6.36
C TRP A 149 -14.41 1.67 7.58
N GLU A 150 -14.12 0.56 8.25
CA GLU A 150 -14.83 0.10 9.46
C GLU A 150 -14.65 1.08 10.62
N ALA A 151 -13.41 1.46 10.94
CA ALA A 151 -13.12 2.47 11.96
C ALA A 151 -13.76 3.83 11.64
N SER A 152 -13.76 4.22 10.35
CA SER A 152 -14.44 5.44 9.89
C SER A 152 -15.95 5.37 10.12
N TYR A 153 -16.55 4.20 9.89
CA TYR A 153 -17.97 3.94 10.06
C TYR A 153 -18.38 3.93 11.54
N GLU A 154 -17.59 3.27 12.39
CA GLU A 154 -17.79 3.25 13.85
C GLU A 154 -17.70 4.66 14.47
N ALA A 155 -16.91 5.55 13.88
CA ALA A 155 -16.77 6.93 14.35
C ALA A 155 -17.98 7.82 13.99
N LEU A 156 -18.87 7.41 13.08
CA LEU A 156 -19.96 8.25 12.57
C LEU A 156 -20.91 8.77 13.67
N PRO A 157 -21.41 7.95 14.63
CA PRO A 157 -22.29 8.45 15.68
C PRO A 157 -21.63 9.53 16.54
N ILE A 158 -20.39 9.31 16.95
CA ILE A 158 -19.60 10.29 17.73
C ILE A 158 -19.40 11.57 16.91
N TRP A 159 -19.16 11.42 15.60
CA TRP A 159 -18.99 12.56 14.71
C TRP A 159 -20.28 13.38 14.53
N PHE A 160 -21.43 12.72 14.41
CA PHE A 160 -22.74 13.38 14.36
C PHE A 160 -23.02 14.18 15.64
N GLU A 161 -22.78 13.59 16.81
CA GLU A 161 -22.91 14.28 18.10
C GLU A 161 -21.96 15.47 18.20
N ALA A 162 -20.69 15.30 17.81
CA ALA A 162 -19.70 16.37 17.81
C ALA A 162 -20.08 17.52 16.88
N MET A 163 -20.68 17.22 15.72
CA MET A 163 -21.15 18.23 14.77
C MET A 163 -22.27 19.09 15.38
N VAL A 164 -23.30 18.47 15.97
CA VAL A 164 -24.40 19.19 16.64
C VAL A 164 -23.89 19.99 17.84
N LYS A 165 -22.94 19.45 18.60
CA LYS A 165 -22.35 20.17 19.73
C LYS A 165 -21.56 21.40 19.30
N LYS A 166 -20.83 21.32 18.19
CA LYS A 166 -19.99 22.41 17.67
C LYS A 166 -20.82 23.48 16.99
N GLU A 167 -21.85 23.09 16.25
CA GLU A 167 -22.77 23.99 15.58
C GLU A 167 -24.19 23.65 16.02
N PRO A 168 -24.73 24.30 17.07
CA PRO A 168 -26.06 24.00 17.60
C PRO A 168 -27.20 24.22 16.61
N SER A 169 -26.96 24.95 15.51
CA SER A 169 -27.94 25.09 14.43
C SER A 169 -27.93 23.88 13.46
N ALA A 170 -26.97 22.97 13.56
CA ALA A 170 -26.98 21.72 12.79
C ALA A 170 -27.98 20.73 13.40
N ALA A 171 -28.80 20.12 12.55
CA ALA A 171 -29.64 18.99 12.87
C ALA A 171 -29.12 17.75 12.15
N VAL A 172 -29.01 16.64 12.88
CA VAL A 172 -28.61 15.33 12.33
C VAL A 172 -29.59 14.28 12.81
N GLU A 173 -30.11 13.51 11.87
CA GLU A 173 -30.93 12.33 12.14
C GLU A 173 -30.35 11.18 11.34
N TYR A 174 -30.20 10.02 11.97
CA TYR A 174 -29.76 8.82 11.27
C TYR A 174 -30.56 7.62 11.73
N GLU A 175 -30.76 6.69 10.81
CA GLU A 175 -31.50 5.47 11.05
C GLU A 175 -30.58 4.28 10.84
N THR A 176 -30.72 3.28 11.72
CA THR A 176 -30.02 2.00 11.60
C THR A 176 -31.00 0.85 11.50
N LEU A 177 -30.64 -0.17 10.74
CA LEU A 177 -31.36 -1.43 10.61
C LEU A 177 -30.65 -2.57 11.38
N PRO A 178 -31.40 -3.60 11.80
CA PRO A 178 -30.82 -4.83 12.32
C PRO A 178 -29.94 -5.53 11.27
N CYS A 179 -28.85 -6.14 11.71
CA CYS A 179 -27.99 -6.98 10.86
C CYS A 179 -28.35 -8.46 11.06
N TYR A 180 -28.50 -9.21 9.96
CA TYR A 180 -28.74 -10.65 9.99
C TYR A 180 -27.55 -11.40 9.39
N ARG A 181 -27.10 -12.47 10.06
CA ARG A 181 -26.04 -13.37 9.58
C ARG A 181 -26.62 -14.79 9.53
N ARG A 182 -26.80 -15.33 8.32
CA ARG A 182 -27.43 -16.66 8.10
C ARG A 182 -28.78 -16.79 8.85
N ASP A 183 -29.63 -15.79 8.66
CA ASP A 183 -30.96 -15.66 9.27
C ASP A 183 -31.00 -15.48 10.80
N GLU A 184 -29.86 -15.44 11.48
CA GLU A 184 -29.75 -15.06 12.89
C GLU A 184 -29.50 -13.56 13.05
N LEU A 185 -30.22 -12.91 13.98
CA LEU A 185 -30.03 -11.50 14.31
C LEU A 185 -28.68 -11.30 15.04
N ALA A 186 -27.78 -10.53 14.45
CA ALA A 186 -26.55 -10.10 15.13
C ALA A 186 -26.89 -8.95 16.10
N GLN A 187 -27.10 -9.28 17.37
CA GLN A 187 -27.61 -8.35 18.38
C GLN A 187 -26.75 -7.08 18.56
N ASP A 188 -25.44 -7.21 18.39
CA ASP A 188 -24.46 -6.12 18.59
C ASP A 188 -24.09 -5.39 17.29
N VAL A 189 -24.67 -5.78 16.15
CA VAL A 189 -24.37 -5.17 14.85
C VAL A 189 -25.60 -4.46 14.32
N ARG A 190 -25.42 -3.20 13.92
CA ARG A 190 -26.44 -2.36 13.29
C ARG A 190 -25.90 -1.84 11.97
N ILE A 191 -26.76 -1.77 10.96
CA ILE A 191 -26.43 -1.25 9.64
C ILE A 191 -27.00 0.16 9.55
N LEU A 192 -26.16 1.19 9.43
CA LEU A 192 -26.58 2.54 9.05
C LEU A 192 -27.33 2.49 7.72
N ASN A 193 -28.60 2.86 7.74
CA ASN A 193 -29.48 2.84 6.58
C ASN A 193 -29.46 4.18 5.85
N ARG A 194 -29.66 5.26 6.61
CA ARG A 194 -29.72 6.62 6.08
C ARG A 194 -29.29 7.64 7.13
N VAL A 195 -28.73 8.73 6.65
CA VAL A 195 -28.36 9.90 7.44
C VAL A 195 -28.95 11.12 6.75
N PHE A 196 -29.67 11.92 7.51
CA PHE A 196 -30.07 13.27 7.15
C PHE A 196 -29.28 14.25 8.02
N TRP A 197 -28.74 15.28 7.41
CA TRP A 197 -28.12 16.38 8.14
C TRP A 197 -28.35 17.70 7.41
N SER A 198 -28.63 18.76 8.16
CA SER A 198 -28.90 20.10 7.60
C SER A 198 -28.71 21.17 8.67
N PHE A 199 -28.48 22.41 8.24
CA PHE A 199 -28.48 23.56 9.15
C PHE A 199 -29.89 24.14 9.27
N TYR A 200 -30.21 24.68 10.44
CA TYR A 200 -31.51 25.25 10.75
C TYR A 200 -31.98 26.32 9.75
N PRO A 201 -31.11 27.22 9.23
CA PRO A 201 -31.51 28.13 8.15
C PRO A 201 -32.01 27.42 6.89
N CYS A 202 -31.38 26.32 6.49
CA CYS A 202 -31.79 25.52 5.33
C CYS A 202 -33.15 24.84 5.56
N ILE A 203 -33.37 24.29 6.77
CA ILE A 203 -34.65 23.67 7.15
C ILE A 203 -35.77 24.70 7.11
N ARG A 204 -35.53 25.92 7.62
CA ARG A 204 -36.51 27.02 7.60
C ARG A 204 -36.82 27.50 6.19
N ALA A 205 -35.80 27.69 5.36
CA ALA A 205 -36.00 28.14 3.98
C ALA A 205 -36.85 27.15 3.18
N PHE A 206 -36.60 25.85 3.33
CA PHE A 206 -37.37 24.79 2.65
C PHE A 206 -38.88 24.86 2.99
N ARG A 207 -39.21 25.07 4.27
CA ARG A 207 -40.61 25.21 4.73
C ARG A 207 -41.33 26.45 4.20
N GLN A 208 -40.60 27.46 3.73
CA GLN A 208 -41.17 28.69 3.17
C GLN A 208 -41.41 28.59 1.66
N THR A 209 -40.82 27.60 0.99
CA THR A 209 -40.91 27.39 -0.46
C THR A 209 -41.79 26.19 -0.86
N SER A 210 -42.29 25.41 0.10
CA SER A 210 -43.13 24.22 -0.08
C SER A 210 -44.60 24.49 0.18
#